data_AF-C6HMM0-F1
#
_entry.id   AF-C6HMM0-F1
#
_cell.length_a   1.000
_cell.length_b   1.000
_cell.length_c   1.000
_cell.angle_alpha   90.00
_cell.angle_beta   90.00
_cell.angle_gamma   90.00
#
_symmetry.space_group_name_H-M   'P 1'
#
loop_
_entity.id
_entity.type
_entity.pdbx_description
1 polymer ?
#
loop_
_entity_poly.entity_id
_entity_poly.type
_entity_poly.pdbx_seq_one_letter_code
_entity_poly.pdbx_strand_id
1 'polypeptide(L)'
;MLHEILLALSGHSSPLFDQEEGSSSKDGVPFLSPAEHALLQPIAELCRLHTLLRKHTLQISSSHPSTICRAVSTNISTDQLGKFQKQILEVETAVLANDARYVGGHGIVPLSTIRSEFLPWVGRLRWLWQIVRFMSPISGEEKGICTGASLIDHLRNESHTGYLDLEGMALQLINAGETAFMRQLSMFVLYGQLPSFGREDFFIQEDPSTVDEKRKGAADFTIRADLMPNFVSSSTANSILFVGKSLNHIRAQGKFSAGDESIASLSKLTLHGNYLDHLSALSSPITPVGLSGAISKIRVCLSQTALSQLLPLPKIVEILSLLHDFLLLGRGEFAMGLVTFADNLSRGRHRRADPLGLGKDSTNLLENLTVKEGEVTAVLSQTWSELYSLQNEEDPVDDELDLAREILHLSIKGKSGTKRAFAKEAA
;
A
#
# COMPACT_ATOMS: atom_id res chain seq x y z
N MET A 1 -43.23 21.97 24.72
CA MET A 1 -42.24 22.83 24.03
C MET A 1 -40.81 22.45 24.37
N LEU A 2 -40.36 22.46 25.64
CA LEU A 2 -38.98 22.09 25.99
C LEU A 2 -38.63 20.65 25.59
N HIS A 3 -39.51 19.69 25.93
CA HIS A 3 -39.35 18.30 25.52
C HIS A 3 -39.24 18.16 23.99
N GLU A 4 -40.12 18.82 23.25
CA GLU A 4 -40.09 18.87 21.79
C GLU A 4 -38.79 19.45 21.22
N ILE A 5 -38.20 20.46 21.88
CA ILE A 5 -36.91 21.04 21.49
C ILE A 5 -35.78 20.03 21.69
N LEU A 6 -35.73 19.34 22.83
CA LEU A 6 -34.72 18.31 23.10
C LEU A 6 -34.89 17.11 22.16
N LEU A 7 -36.14 16.73 21.87
CA LEU A 7 -36.47 15.68 20.90
C LEU A 7 -36.03 16.08 19.48
N ALA A 8 -36.25 17.34 19.07
CA ALA A 8 -35.79 17.86 17.79
C ALA A 8 -34.25 17.90 17.71
N LEU A 9 -33.58 18.34 18.78
CA LEU A 9 -32.11 18.40 18.85
C LEU A 9 -31.48 17.00 18.74
N SER A 10 -32.15 15.96 19.26
CA SER A 10 -31.69 14.56 19.11
C SER A 10 -31.93 13.97 17.71
N GLY A 11 -32.58 14.73 16.81
CA GLY A 11 -32.72 14.40 15.38
C GLY A 11 -34.07 13.79 15.00
N HIS A 12 -35.09 13.92 15.85
CA HIS A 12 -36.46 13.54 15.52
C HIS A 12 -37.23 14.72 14.90
N SER A 13 -38.17 14.43 14.02
CA SER A 13 -39.09 15.44 13.48
C SER A 13 -39.96 16.00 14.61
N SER A 14 -40.06 17.32 14.70
CA SER A 14 -40.92 17.97 15.67
C SER A 14 -41.85 18.96 14.95
N PRO A 15 -43.15 18.99 15.30
CA PRO A 15 -44.11 19.91 14.71
C PRO A 15 -43.79 21.38 15.01
N LEU A 16 -42.85 21.67 15.93
CA LEU A 16 -42.35 23.02 16.17
C LEU A 16 -41.44 23.54 15.04
N PHE A 17 -40.82 22.65 14.27
CA PHE A 17 -39.79 22.99 13.28
C PHE A 17 -40.10 22.48 11.86
N ASP A 18 -41.02 21.53 11.71
CA ASP A 18 -41.50 21.06 10.39
C ASP A 18 -42.46 22.10 9.77
N GLN A 19 -41.89 23.16 9.19
CA GLN A 19 -42.57 23.96 8.17
C GLN A 19 -41.90 23.68 6.83
N GLU A 20 -42.55 22.88 5.97
CA GLU A 20 -42.07 22.59 4.62
C GLU A 20 -41.94 23.89 3.80
N GLU A 21 -40.78 24.07 3.15
CA GLU A 21 -40.42 25.22 2.28
C GLU A 21 -41.33 25.42 1.04
N GLY A 22 -42.44 24.68 0.92
CA GLY A 22 -43.40 24.78 -0.20
C GLY A 22 -44.83 25.16 0.20
N SER A 23 -45.16 25.23 1.49
CA SER A 23 -46.50 25.63 1.93
C SER A 23 -46.52 27.12 2.26
N SER A 24 -47.18 27.89 1.40
CA SER A 24 -47.53 29.28 1.66
C SER A 24 -48.50 29.36 2.84
N SER A 25 -47.98 29.33 4.07
CA SER A 25 -48.80 29.49 5.27
C SER A 25 -48.05 30.39 6.25
N LYS A 26 -48.52 31.64 6.30
CA LYS A 26 -48.25 32.63 7.34
C LYS A 26 -48.84 32.23 8.70
N ASP A 27 -48.86 30.94 9.03
CA ASP A 27 -49.28 30.45 10.34
C ASP A 27 -48.07 29.80 11.00
N GLY A 28 -47.22 30.66 11.56
CA GLY A 28 -46.35 30.24 12.65
C GLY A 28 -47.20 29.59 13.74
N VAL A 29 -46.62 28.66 14.50
CA VAL A 29 -47.28 28.01 15.65
C VAL A 29 -48.04 29.10 16.43
N PRO A 30 -49.40 29.07 16.51
CA PRO A 30 -50.22 30.24 16.85
C PRO A 30 -50.06 30.77 18.29
N PHE A 31 -49.12 30.22 19.05
CA PHE A 31 -48.88 30.47 20.46
C PHE A 31 -47.50 31.07 20.76
N LEU A 32 -46.65 31.36 19.76
CA LEU A 32 -45.31 31.91 19.96
C LEU A 32 -45.24 33.39 19.60
N SER A 33 -44.62 34.19 20.47
CA SER A 33 -44.29 35.58 20.18
C SER A 33 -43.16 35.67 19.13
N PRO A 34 -43.06 36.78 18.37
CA PRO A 34 -41.97 36.98 17.42
C PRO A 34 -40.56 36.87 18.04
N ALA A 35 -40.42 37.26 19.31
CA ALA A 35 -39.16 37.16 20.04
C ALA A 35 -38.79 35.70 20.36
N GLU A 36 -39.77 34.88 20.74
CA GLU A 36 -39.56 33.44 20.98
C GLU A 36 -39.22 32.71 19.68
N HIS A 37 -39.85 33.08 18.56
CA HIS A 37 -39.49 32.55 17.26
C HIS A 37 -38.02 32.85 16.90
N ALA A 38 -37.56 34.09 17.14
CA ALA A 38 -36.17 34.47 16.93
C ALA A 38 -35.19 33.69 17.84
N LEU A 39 -35.60 33.33 19.06
CA LEU A 39 -34.81 32.49 19.97
C LEU A 39 -34.71 31.03 19.49
N LEU A 40 -35.73 30.53 18.80
CA LEU A 40 -35.78 29.16 18.29
C LEU A 40 -35.03 28.98 16.97
N GLN A 41 -34.82 30.04 16.19
CA GLN A 41 -34.17 29.95 14.87
C GLN A 41 -32.77 29.28 14.90
N PRO A 42 -31.84 29.62 15.83
CA PRO A 42 -30.54 28.93 15.91
C PRO A 42 -30.66 27.46 16.31
N ILE A 43 -31.66 27.13 17.12
CA ILE A 43 -31.96 25.75 17.54
C ILE A 43 -32.52 24.95 16.36
N ALA A 44 -33.42 25.55 15.56
CA ALA A 44 -33.92 24.95 14.33
C ALA A 44 -32.78 24.65 13.35
N GLU A 45 -31.81 25.57 13.20
CA GLU A 45 -30.61 25.35 12.39
C GLU A 45 -29.80 24.15 12.90
N LEU A 46 -29.59 24.04 14.22
CA LEU A 46 -28.88 22.91 14.84
C LEU A 46 -29.57 21.58 14.54
N CYS A 47 -30.89 21.49 14.73
CA CYS A 47 -31.66 20.28 14.47
C CYS A 47 -31.50 19.86 13.00
N ARG A 48 -31.64 20.82 12.07
CA ARG A 48 -31.47 20.57 10.63
C ARG A 48 -30.06 20.09 10.30
N LEU A 49 -29.03 20.76 10.83
CA LEU A 49 -27.63 20.39 10.61
C LEU A 49 -27.31 19.01 11.18
N HIS A 50 -27.80 18.68 12.37
CA HIS A 50 -27.60 17.36 12.98
C HIS A 50 -28.20 16.24 12.12
N THR A 51 -29.46 16.39 11.67
CA THR A 51 -30.12 15.41 10.80
C THR A 51 -29.40 15.24 9.46
N LEU A 52 -28.99 16.35 8.84
CA LEU A 52 -28.24 16.34 7.58
C LEU A 52 -26.87 15.68 7.74
N LEU A 53 -26.11 16.06 8.78
CA LEU A 53 -24.80 15.48 9.08
C LEU A 53 -24.90 13.98 9.35
N ARG A 54 -25.89 13.54 10.12
CA ARG A 54 -26.09 12.11 10.39
C ARG A 54 -26.40 11.34 9.11
N LYS A 55 -27.28 11.85 8.24
CA LYS A 55 -27.63 11.20 6.97
C LYS A 55 -26.42 11.12 6.03
N HIS A 56 -25.73 12.25 5.81
CA HIS A 56 -24.60 12.31 4.89
C HIS A 56 -23.39 11.53 5.41
N THR A 57 -23.08 11.57 6.70
CA THR A 57 -21.94 10.82 7.24
C THR A 57 -22.15 9.30 7.14
N LEU A 58 -23.38 8.81 7.35
CA LEU A 58 -23.74 7.41 7.12
C LEU A 58 -23.63 7.00 5.63
N GLN A 59 -24.01 7.88 4.71
CA GLN A 59 -23.85 7.62 3.29
C GLN A 59 -22.37 7.57 2.90
N ILE A 60 -21.55 8.51 3.36
CA ILE A 60 -20.11 8.55 3.07
C ILE A 60 -19.40 7.33 3.68
N SER A 61 -19.72 6.96 4.93
CA SER A 61 -19.06 5.83 5.60
C SER A 61 -19.36 4.48 4.94
N SER A 62 -20.49 4.36 4.24
CA SER A 62 -20.89 3.13 3.54
C SER A 62 -20.46 3.10 2.07
N SER A 63 -20.53 4.22 1.35
CA SER A 63 -20.41 4.25 -0.12
C SER A 63 -19.14 4.89 -0.67
N HIS A 64 -18.40 5.68 0.13
CA HIS A 64 -17.28 6.45 -0.40
C HIS A 64 -16.06 5.55 -0.74
N PRO A 65 -15.40 5.71 -1.91
CA PRO A 65 -14.29 4.85 -2.33
C PRO A 65 -13.02 5.00 -1.45
N SER A 66 -12.72 6.22 -0.98
CA SER A 66 -11.62 6.49 -0.05
C SER A 66 -11.88 5.95 1.36
N THR A 67 -10.96 5.14 1.89
CA THR A 67 -11.00 4.71 3.30
C THR A 67 -10.73 5.85 4.28
N ILE A 68 -9.97 6.88 3.87
CA ILE A 68 -9.66 8.05 4.68
C ILE A 68 -10.94 8.85 4.89
N CYS A 69 -11.69 9.14 3.81
CA CYS A 69 -12.98 9.81 3.92
C CYS A 69 -13.98 9.01 4.77
N ARG A 70 -14.02 7.68 4.62
CA ARG A 70 -14.86 6.83 5.48
C ARG A 70 -14.49 6.92 6.96
N ALA A 71 -13.20 6.94 7.29
CA ALA A 71 -12.70 7.06 8.65
C ALA A 71 -13.05 8.41 9.28
N VAL A 72 -12.84 9.51 8.55
CA VAL A 72 -13.20 10.86 8.99
C VAL A 72 -14.71 10.97 9.19
N SER A 73 -15.51 10.49 8.23
CA SER A 73 -16.98 10.46 8.35
C SER A 73 -17.46 9.68 9.58
N THR A 74 -16.83 8.55 9.85
CA THR A 74 -17.13 7.74 11.05
C THR A 74 -16.79 8.51 12.32
N ASN A 75 -15.63 9.18 12.39
CA ASN A 75 -15.27 10.01 13.54
C ASN A 75 -16.27 11.16 13.77
N ILE A 76 -16.71 11.84 12.70
CA ILE A 76 -17.76 12.88 12.80
C ILE A 76 -19.02 12.29 13.43
N SER A 77 -19.48 11.13 12.94
CA SER A 77 -20.71 10.51 13.43
C SER A 77 -20.60 9.95 14.85
N THR A 78 -19.47 9.36 15.23
CA THR A 78 -19.33 8.65 16.52
C THR A 78 -18.83 9.57 17.63
N ASP A 79 -17.85 10.43 17.34
CA ASP A 79 -17.19 11.25 18.35
C ASP A 79 -17.81 12.65 18.42
N GLN A 80 -17.89 13.37 17.29
CA GLN A 80 -18.39 14.76 17.31
C GLN A 80 -19.90 14.83 17.56
N LEU A 81 -20.71 14.10 16.78
CA LEU A 81 -22.15 14.02 17.04
C LEU A 81 -22.46 13.29 18.36
N GLY A 82 -21.60 12.35 18.78
CA GLY A 82 -21.70 11.70 20.09
C GLY A 82 -21.52 12.68 21.25
N LYS A 83 -20.56 13.60 21.17
CA LYS A 83 -20.39 14.70 22.16
C LYS A 83 -21.59 15.62 22.21
N PHE A 84 -22.17 15.96 21.05
CA PHE A 84 -23.38 16.76 20.98
C PHE A 84 -24.57 16.06 21.65
N GLN A 85 -24.80 14.78 21.35
CA GLN A 85 -25.84 13.97 21.99
C GLN A 85 -25.62 13.84 23.49
N LYS A 86 -24.37 13.67 23.93
CA LYS A 86 -24.03 13.63 25.35
C LYS A 86 -24.41 14.93 26.06
N GLN A 87 -24.14 16.08 25.46
CA GLN A 87 -24.56 17.36 26.04
C GLN A 87 -26.09 17.51 26.10
N ILE A 88 -26.82 17.00 25.10
CA ILE A 88 -28.29 16.97 25.17
C ILE A 88 -28.76 16.17 26.39
N LEU A 89 -28.17 14.99 26.63
CA LEU A 89 -28.50 14.14 27.77
C LEU A 89 -28.09 14.80 29.11
N GLU A 90 -26.96 15.49 29.16
CA GLU A 90 -26.52 16.24 30.34
C GLU A 90 -27.50 17.38 30.68
N VAL A 91 -27.98 18.10 29.68
CA VAL A 91 -29.00 19.15 29.87
C VAL A 91 -30.34 18.55 30.29
N GLU A 92 -30.77 17.46 29.66
CA GLU A 92 -32.02 16.77 30.02
C GLU A 92 -31.99 16.26 31.47
N THR A 93 -30.91 15.58 31.85
CA THR A 93 -30.74 15.07 33.22
C THR A 93 -30.67 16.20 34.26
N ALA A 94 -30.00 17.32 33.94
CA ALA A 94 -29.95 18.49 34.83
C ALA A 94 -31.32 19.16 34.99
N VAL A 95 -32.12 19.23 33.91
CA VAL A 95 -33.49 19.73 33.96
C VAL A 95 -34.38 18.82 34.80
N LEU A 96 -34.27 17.50 34.65
CA LEU A 96 -35.04 16.52 35.45
C LEU A 96 -34.63 16.52 36.92
N ALA A 97 -33.36 16.80 37.23
CA ALA A 97 -32.84 16.91 38.60
C ALA A 97 -33.18 18.23 39.30
N ASN A 98 -33.91 19.14 38.66
CA ASN A 98 -34.21 20.49 39.16
C ASN A 98 -32.95 21.29 39.54
N ASP A 99 -31.88 21.19 38.76
CA ASP A 99 -30.67 21.97 38.99
C ASP A 99 -30.97 23.47 38.88
N ALA A 100 -30.52 24.24 39.89
CA ALA A 100 -30.71 25.68 39.99
C ALA A 100 -30.08 26.47 38.82
N ARG A 101 -29.18 25.85 38.05
CA ARG A 101 -28.61 26.42 36.82
C ARG A 101 -29.61 26.51 35.67
N TYR A 102 -30.56 25.56 35.60
CA TYR A 102 -31.49 25.42 34.48
C TYR A 102 -32.94 25.69 34.90
N VAL A 103 -33.33 25.27 36.10
CA VAL A 103 -34.69 25.37 36.62
C VAL A 103 -34.79 26.55 37.58
N GLY A 104 -35.57 27.56 37.21
CA GLY A 104 -35.87 28.69 38.09
C GLY A 104 -36.79 28.30 39.25
N GLY A 105 -36.94 29.19 40.24
CA GLY A 105 -37.68 28.92 41.49
C GLY A 105 -39.16 28.52 41.36
N HIS A 106 -39.73 28.55 40.16
CA HIS A 106 -41.10 28.10 39.86
C HIS A 106 -41.16 26.78 39.06
N GLY A 107 -40.04 26.05 38.91
CA GLY A 107 -39.99 24.85 38.07
C GLY A 107 -39.98 25.13 36.56
N ILE A 108 -39.74 26.39 36.18
CA ILE A 108 -39.76 26.85 34.78
C ILE A 108 -38.32 26.93 34.26
N VAL A 109 -38.07 26.33 33.10
CA VAL A 109 -36.81 26.43 32.38
C VAL A 109 -36.92 27.52 31.31
N PRO A 110 -36.14 28.60 31.40
CA PRO A 110 -36.13 29.65 30.37
C PRO A 110 -35.54 29.13 29.05
N LEU A 111 -36.21 29.43 27.93
CA LEU A 111 -35.70 29.10 26.59
C LEU A 111 -34.33 29.73 26.30
N SER A 112 -34.08 30.92 26.86
CA SER A 112 -32.80 31.61 26.76
C SER A 112 -31.63 30.80 27.33
N THR A 113 -31.85 30.05 28.41
CA THR A 113 -30.84 29.21 29.06
C THR A 113 -30.48 28.00 28.18
N ILE A 114 -31.48 27.37 27.58
CA ILE A 114 -31.28 26.27 26.62
C ILE A 114 -30.53 26.79 25.39
N ARG A 115 -30.95 27.95 24.87
CA ARG A 115 -30.27 28.57 23.73
C ARG A 115 -28.81 28.86 24.03
N SER A 116 -28.49 29.45 25.19
CA SER A 116 -27.09 29.76 25.53
C SER A 116 -26.21 28.52 25.63
N GLU A 117 -26.77 27.41 26.11
CA GLU A 117 -26.04 26.14 26.28
C GLU A 117 -25.65 25.52 24.93
N PHE A 118 -26.56 25.55 23.95
CA PHE A 118 -26.32 24.96 22.62
C PHE A 118 -25.73 25.93 21.59
N LEU A 119 -25.66 27.23 21.89
CA LEU A 119 -25.14 28.26 20.97
C LEU A 119 -23.73 27.95 20.41
N PRO A 120 -22.76 27.44 21.20
CA PRO A 120 -21.43 27.11 20.69
C PRO A 120 -21.45 26.04 19.58
N TRP A 121 -22.44 25.14 19.59
CA TRP A 121 -22.55 24.07 18.61
C TRP A 121 -22.99 24.53 17.23
N VAL A 122 -23.59 25.72 17.12
CA VAL A 122 -24.04 26.26 15.82
C VAL A 122 -22.84 26.41 14.89
N GLY A 123 -21.76 27.02 15.39
CA GLY A 123 -20.51 27.17 14.63
C GLY A 123 -19.86 25.81 14.33
N ARG A 124 -19.84 24.91 15.32
CA ARG A 124 -19.20 23.58 15.19
C ARG A 124 -19.90 22.71 14.15
N LEU A 125 -21.22 22.57 14.22
CA LEU A 125 -22.00 21.76 13.27
C LEU A 125 -22.03 22.39 11.88
N ARG A 126 -22.02 23.73 11.77
CA ARG A 126 -21.91 24.42 10.48
C ARG A 126 -20.56 24.15 9.81
N TRP A 127 -19.48 24.19 10.57
CA TRP A 127 -18.15 23.85 10.07
C TRP A 127 -18.05 22.37 9.68
N LEU A 128 -18.53 21.45 10.52
CA LEU A 128 -18.60 20.01 10.17
C LEU A 128 -19.40 19.77 8.89
N TRP A 129 -20.48 20.52 8.68
CA TRP A 129 -21.27 20.45 7.45
C TRP A 129 -20.47 20.89 6.22
N GLN A 130 -19.62 21.91 6.33
CA GLN A 130 -18.72 22.30 5.24
C GLN A 130 -17.73 21.18 4.90
N ILE A 131 -17.15 20.52 5.91
CA ILE A 131 -16.25 19.37 5.70
C ILE A 131 -16.98 18.21 5.03
N VAL A 132 -18.19 17.86 5.50
CA VAL A 132 -18.98 16.77 4.90
C VAL A 132 -19.38 17.08 3.46
N ARG A 133 -19.72 18.34 3.15
CA ARG A 133 -19.97 18.79 1.77
C ARG A 133 -18.72 18.75 0.90
N PHE A 134 -17.55 19.03 1.46
CA PHE A 134 -16.28 18.88 0.75
C PHE A 134 -16.03 17.41 0.38
N MET A 135 -16.34 16.47 1.27
CA MET A 135 -16.17 15.03 1.03
C MET A 135 -17.17 14.48 0.03
N SER A 136 -18.43 14.90 0.13
CA SER A 136 -19.50 14.49 -0.78
C SER A 136 -20.35 15.71 -1.12
N PRO A 137 -20.12 16.34 -2.29
CA PRO A 137 -20.98 17.42 -2.74
C PRO A 137 -22.41 16.91 -2.91
N ILE A 138 -23.38 17.79 -2.68
CA ILE A 138 -24.79 17.50 -2.89
C ILE A 138 -25.01 17.44 -4.41
N SER A 139 -25.71 16.41 -4.88
CA SER A 139 -25.97 16.16 -6.31
C SER A 139 -26.38 17.46 -7.04
N GLY A 140 -25.48 18.00 -7.86
CA GLY A 140 -25.67 19.28 -8.56
C GLY A 140 -24.41 20.15 -8.67
N GLU A 141 -23.37 19.92 -7.87
CA GLU A 141 -22.07 20.58 -8.02
C GLU A 141 -21.11 19.70 -8.84
N GLU A 142 -20.54 20.23 -9.94
CA GLU A 142 -19.55 19.58 -10.84
C GLU A 142 -18.18 19.32 -10.18
N LYS A 143 -18.09 19.26 -8.85
CA LYS A 143 -16.87 18.91 -8.15
C LYS A 143 -16.73 17.40 -8.11
N GLY A 144 -15.63 16.89 -8.66
CA GLY A 144 -15.28 15.48 -8.59
C GLY A 144 -15.25 14.96 -7.15
N ILE A 145 -15.42 13.64 -7.00
CA ILE A 145 -15.38 12.95 -5.70
C ILE A 145 -14.07 13.30 -4.98
N CYS A 146 -14.16 13.70 -3.72
CA CYS A 146 -13.00 14.08 -2.92
C CYS A 146 -12.04 12.90 -2.72
N THR A 147 -10.76 13.15 -2.91
CA THR A 147 -9.70 12.18 -2.62
C THR A 147 -9.30 12.28 -1.15
N GLY A 148 -8.84 11.19 -0.56
CA GLY A 148 -8.44 11.15 0.85
C GLY A 148 -7.26 12.08 1.15
N ALA A 149 -6.33 12.23 0.21
CA ALA A 149 -5.24 13.19 0.30
C ALA A 149 -5.74 14.64 0.31
N SER A 150 -6.64 15.00 -0.60
CA SER A 150 -7.23 16.33 -0.64
C SER A 150 -8.00 16.67 0.63
N LEU A 151 -8.63 15.68 1.27
CA LEU A 151 -9.31 15.87 2.56
C LEU A 151 -8.31 16.14 3.69
N ILE A 152 -7.22 15.37 3.79
CA ILE A 152 -6.20 15.59 4.82
C ILE A 152 -5.56 16.97 4.66
N ASP A 153 -5.26 17.37 3.42
CA ASP A 153 -4.68 18.69 3.14
C ASP A 153 -5.66 19.82 3.45
N HIS A 154 -6.94 19.64 3.12
CA HIS A 154 -7.98 20.60 3.50
C HIS A 154 -8.10 20.72 5.03
N LEU A 155 -8.18 19.60 5.76
CA LEU A 155 -8.27 19.60 7.22
C LEU A 155 -7.04 20.24 7.89
N ARG A 156 -5.84 20.02 7.34
CA ARG A 156 -4.61 20.68 7.82
C ARG A 156 -4.60 22.18 7.55
N ASN A 157 -5.23 22.64 6.48
CA ASN A 157 -5.41 24.09 6.28
C ASN A 157 -6.43 24.64 7.28
N GLU A 158 -7.53 23.92 7.53
CA GLU A 158 -8.57 24.29 8.49
C GLU A 158 -8.12 24.20 9.95
N SER A 159 -7.04 23.49 10.27
CA SER A 159 -6.48 23.49 11.64
C SER A 159 -5.80 24.82 11.98
N HIS A 160 -5.38 25.61 10.98
CA HIS A 160 -4.76 26.92 11.20
C HIS A 160 -5.82 28.02 11.35
N THR A 161 -6.73 27.86 12.31
CA THR A 161 -7.80 28.84 12.61
C THR A 161 -7.57 29.49 13.96
N GLY A 162 -8.12 30.69 14.15
CA GLY A 162 -8.10 31.39 15.45
C GLY A 162 -9.12 30.88 16.47
N TYR A 163 -9.91 29.86 16.11
CA TYR A 163 -10.96 29.30 16.96
C TYR A 163 -10.48 27.98 17.58
N LEU A 164 -10.14 28.01 18.88
CA LEU A 164 -9.60 26.85 19.61
C LEU A 164 -10.51 25.61 19.55
N ASP A 165 -11.83 25.83 19.58
CA ASP A 165 -12.82 24.74 19.49
C ASP A 165 -12.78 24.04 18.12
N LEU A 166 -12.62 24.81 17.03
CA LEU A 166 -12.56 24.27 15.68
C LEU A 166 -11.21 23.61 15.43
N GLU A 167 -10.12 24.21 15.90
CA GLU A 167 -8.78 23.63 15.87
C GLU A 167 -8.75 22.26 16.55
N GLY A 168 -9.31 22.14 17.76
CA GLY A 168 -9.36 20.88 18.49
C GLY A 168 -10.14 19.79 17.74
N MET A 169 -11.26 20.14 17.11
CA MET A 169 -12.03 19.20 16.27
C MET A 169 -11.27 18.84 14.98
N ALA A 170 -10.65 19.82 14.32
CA ALA A 170 -9.85 19.59 13.12
C ALA A 170 -8.69 18.62 13.41
N LEU A 171 -7.97 18.79 14.53
CA LEU A 171 -6.92 17.86 14.96
C LEU A 171 -7.44 16.44 15.20
N GLN A 172 -8.64 16.29 15.76
CA GLN A 172 -9.28 14.97 15.94
C GLN A 172 -9.62 14.32 14.59
N LEU A 173 -10.16 15.09 13.63
CA LEU A 173 -10.45 14.60 12.29
C LEU A 173 -9.16 14.27 11.51
N ILE A 174 -8.13 15.10 11.62
CA ILE A 174 -6.79 14.84 11.04
C ILE A 174 -6.24 13.53 11.60
N ASN A 175 -6.31 13.31 12.91
CA ASN A 175 -5.82 12.07 13.51
C ASN A 175 -6.57 10.84 12.96
N ALA A 176 -7.90 10.91 12.83
CA ALA A 176 -8.67 9.82 12.23
C ALA A 176 -8.29 9.54 10.77
N GLY A 177 -8.10 10.60 9.96
CA GLY A 177 -7.69 10.50 8.57
C GLY A 177 -6.27 9.96 8.41
N GLU A 178 -5.32 10.46 9.20
CA GLU A 178 -3.92 10.04 9.20
C GLU A 178 -3.76 8.61 9.71
N THR A 179 -4.53 8.18 10.71
CA THR A 179 -4.53 6.79 11.16
C THR A 179 -4.98 5.85 10.04
N ALA A 180 -5.99 6.24 9.27
CA ALA A 180 -6.43 5.47 8.11
C ALA A 180 -5.37 5.44 7.00
N PHE A 181 -4.73 6.59 6.72
CA PHE A 181 -3.61 6.68 5.78
C PHE A 181 -2.43 5.80 6.22
N MET A 182 -2.03 5.84 7.49
CA MET A 182 -0.94 5.04 8.04
C MET A 182 -1.24 3.54 7.99
N ARG A 183 -2.51 3.15 8.15
CA ARG A 183 -2.93 1.74 7.97
C ARG A 183 -2.80 1.28 6.52
N GLN A 184 -3.11 2.14 5.54
CA GLN A 184 -2.87 1.83 4.13
C GLN A 184 -1.38 1.77 3.82
N LEU A 185 -0.62 2.74 4.33
CA LEU A 185 0.83 2.82 4.13
C LEU A 185 1.55 1.63 4.76
N SER A 186 1.18 1.22 5.97
CA SER A 186 1.80 0.09 6.66
C SER A 186 1.56 -1.22 5.92
N MET A 187 0.38 -1.40 5.30
CA MET A 187 0.13 -2.59 4.46
C MET A 187 1.16 -2.69 3.33
N PHE A 188 1.47 -1.57 2.70
CA PHE A 188 2.43 -1.53 1.59
C PHE A 188 3.89 -1.60 2.07
N VAL A 189 4.25 -0.86 3.10
CA VAL A 189 5.62 -0.77 3.62
C VAL A 189 6.04 -2.02 4.40
N LEU A 190 5.12 -2.73 5.04
CA LEU A 190 5.43 -3.94 5.82
C LEU A 190 5.26 -5.22 5.00
N TYR A 191 4.29 -5.28 4.09
CA TYR A 191 3.95 -6.51 3.37
C TYR A 191 4.18 -6.45 1.86
N GLY A 192 4.50 -5.27 1.29
CA GLY A 192 4.58 -5.08 -0.15
C GLY A 192 3.25 -5.41 -0.86
N GLN A 193 2.12 -5.14 -0.20
CA GLN A 193 0.77 -5.37 -0.74
C GLN A 193 0.00 -4.06 -0.79
N LEU A 194 -0.76 -3.86 -1.87
CA LEU A 194 -1.72 -2.77 -1.91
C LEU A 194 -2.89 -3.07 -0.96
N PRO A 195 -3.44 -2.04 -0.29
CA PRO A 195 -4.61 -2.21 0.55
C PRO A 195 -5.79 -2.77 -0.27
N SER A 196 -6.55 -3.68 0.34
CA SER A 196 -7.73 -4.30 -0.29
C SER A 196 -8.88 -3.31 -0.49
N PHE A 197 -9.00 -2.34 0.41
CA PHE A 197 -9.99 -1.27 0.35
C PHE A 197 -9.30 0.08 0.14
N GLY A 198 -9.86 0.93 -0.73
CA GLY A 198 -9.30 2.26 -1.02
C GLY A 198 -8.06 2.24 -1.91
N ARG A 199 -7.83 1.18 -2.69
CA ARG A 199 -6.73 1.09 -3.67
C ARG A 199 -6.75 2.24 -4.68
N GLU A 200 -7.94 2.68 -5.06
CA GLU A 200 -8.14 3.79 -6.00
C GLU A 200 -7.84 5.17 -5.40
N ASP A 201 -7.69 5.28 -4.09
CA ASP A 201 -7.39 6.53 -3.39
C ASP A 201 -5.96 6.55 -2.83
N PHE A 202 -5.26 5.42 -2.86
CA PHE A 202 -3.86 5.35 -2.50
C PHE A 202 -2.99 5.91 -3.64
N PHE A 203 -1.98 6.72 -3.28
CA PHE A 203 -1.09 7.36 -4.26
C PHE A 203 -0.17 6.37 -4.99
N ILE A 204 -0.08 5.12 -4.54
CA ILE A 204 0.64 4.05 -5.24
C ILE A 204 -0.39 3.13 -5.89
N GLN A 205 -0.23 2.91 -7.20
CA GLN A 205 -1.08 2.02 -7.98
C GLN A 205 -0.28 0.98 -8.73
N GLU A 206 -0.93 -0.13 -9.08
CA GLU A 206 -0.40 -1.07 -10.07
C GLU A 206 -0.59 -0.50 -11.47
N ASP A 207 0.45 -0.57 -12.29
CA ASP A 207 0.39 -0.16 -13.69
C ASP A 207 -0.39 -1.21 -14.50
N PRO A 208 -1.57 -0.86 -15.07
CA PRO A 208 -2.39 -1.79 -15.84
C PRO A 208 -1.77 -2.18 -17.19
N SER A 209 -0.70 -1.53 -17.65
CA SER A 209 -0.04 -1.87 -18.92
C SER A 209 0.75 -3.19 -18.88
N THR A 210 0.92 -3.81 -17.72
CA THR A 210 1.68 -5.06 -17.52
C THR A 210 0.79 -6.30 -17.39
N VAL A 211 -0.51 -6.22 -17.72
CA VAL A 211 -1.44 -7.37 -17.63
C VAL A 211 -1.00 -8.54 -18.53
N ASP A 212 -0.25 -8.28 -19.61
CA ASP A 212 0.32 -9.31 -20.49
C ASP A 212 1.64 -9.94 -19.98
N GLU A 213 2.33 -9.31 -19.01
CA GLU A 213 3.55 -9.82 -18.36
C GLU A 213 3.29 -10.43 -16.97
N LYS A 214 2.07 -10.90 -16.68
CA LYS A 214 1.73 -11.74 -15.50
C LYS A 214 2.54 -13.05 -15.35
N ARG A 215 3.54 -13.26 -16.21
CA ARG A 215 4.50 -14.38 -16.17
C ARG A 215 5.78 -14.07 -15.38
N LYS A 216 6.06 -12.80 -15.03
CA LYS A 216 7.06 -12.45 -14.00
C LYS A 216 6.28 -11.99 -12.78
N GLY A 217 6.34 -12.71 -11.67
CA GLY A 217 5.47 -12.52 -10.49
C GLY A 217 5.55 -11.18 -9.75
N ALA A 218 6.13 -10.12 -10.33
CA ALA A 218 6.24 -8.81 -9.75
C ALA A 218 5.33 -7.81 -10.48
N ALA A 219 4.39 -7.23 -9.73
CA ALA A 219 3.56 -6.14 -10.22
C ALA A 219 4.38 -4.83 -10.24
N ASP A 220 4.33 -4.11 -11.35
CA ASP A 220 4.93 -2.79 -11.46
C ASP A 220 4.02 -1.75 -10.80
N PHE A 221 4.57 -1.02 -9.82
CA PHE A 221 3.88 0.05 -9.13
C PHE A 221 4.31 1.43 -9.65
N THR A 222 3.36 2.35 -9.76
CA THR A 222 3.57 3.76 -10.15
C THR A 222 2.99 4.71 -9.10
N ILE A 223 3.51 5.94 -9.05
CA ILE A 223 3.04 7.00 -8.16
C ILE A 223 2.08 7.90 -8.94
N ARG A 224 0.89 8.13 -8.38
CA ARG A 224 -0.04 9.16 -8.84
C ARG A 224 0.10 10.41 -8.00
N ALA A 225 0.61 11.47 -8.61
CA ALA A 225 0.85 12.74 -7.94
C ALA A 225 -0.44 13.39 -7.40
N ASP A 226 -1.57 13.19 -8.08
CA ASP A 226 -2.87 13.79 -7.74
C ASP A 226 -3.47 13.28 -6.40
N LEU A 227 -2.94 12.17 -5.88
CA LEU A 227 -3.41 11.53 -4.65
C LEU A 227 -2.38 11.59 -3.53
N MET A 228 -1.31 12.35 -3.72
CA MET A 228 -0.25 12.49 -2.73
C MET A 228 -0.62 13.62 -1.76
N PRO A 229 -0.69 13.36 -0.44
CA PRO A 229 -0.86 14.43 0.53
C PRO A 229 0.33 15.39 0.55
N ASN A 230 0.11 16.67 0.82
CA ASN A 230 1.17 17.70 0.81
C ASN A 230 2.31 17.45 1.81
N PHE A 231 2.05 16.71 2.90
CA PHE A 231 3.10 16.36 3.87
C PHE A 231 4.02 15.22 3.39
N VAL A 232 3.71 14.56 2.27
CA VAL A 232 4.56 13.54 1.66
C VAL A 232 5.36 14.17 0.52
N SER A 233 6.68 14.27 0.70
CA SER A 233 7.55 14.76 -0.38
C SER A 233 7.70 13.72 -1.49
N SER A 234 7.98 14.14 -2.73
CA SER A 234 8.24 13.20 -3.84
C SER A 234 9.42 12.27 -3.56
N SER A 235 10.44 12.73 -2.83
CA SER A 235 11.57 11.90 -2.37
C SER A 235 11.11 10.78 -1.43
N THR A 236 10.24 11.13 -0.48
CA THR A 236 9.63 10.19 0.47
C THR A 236 8.74 9.19 -0.27
N ALA A 237 7.89 9.65 -1.20
CA ALA A 237 7.04 8.79 -2.02
C ALA A 237 7.84 7.78 -2.84
N ASN A 238 8.94 8.21 -3.46
CA ASN A 238 9.86 7.31 -4.18
C ASN A 238 10.51 6.27 -3.25
N SER A 239 10.86 6.67 -2.02
CA SER A 239 11.41 5.74 -1.04
C SER A 239 10.37 4.73 -0.55
N ILE A 240 9.11 5.14 -0.37
CA ILE A 240 7.98 4.23 -0.07
C ILE A 240 7.80 3.25 -1.22
N LEU A 241 7.76 3.74 -2.46
CA LEU A 241 7.62 2.92 -3.66
C LEU A 241 8.74 1.88 -3.75
N PHE A 242 9.99 2.29 -3.53
CA PHE A 242 11.14 1.39 -3.51
C PHE A 242 10.97 0.29 -2.46
N VAL A 243 10.63 0.66 -1.22
CA VAL A 243 10.45 -0.30 -0.12
C VAL A 243 9.37 -1.33 -0.45
N GLY A 244 8.19 -0.88 -0.88
CA GLY A 244 7.10 -1.81 -1.22
C GLY A 244 7.37 -2.64 -2.47
N LYS A 245 8.02 -2.08 -3.50
CA LYS A 245 8.50 -2.83 -4.68
C LYS A 245 9.46 -3.93 -4.27
N SER A 246 10.50 -3.60 -3.51
CA SER A 246 11.50 -4.56 -3.06
C SER A 246 10.87 -5.69 -2.24
N LEU A 247 9.94 -5.38 -1.33
CA LEU A 247 9.21 -6.42 -0.59
C LEU A 247 8.30 -7.27 -1.47
N ASN A 248 7.63 -6.67 -2.45
CA ASN A 248 6.83 -7.41 -3.43
C ASN A 248 7.70 -8.36 -4.27
N HIS A 249 8.86 -7.89 -4.73
CA HIS A 249 9.83 -8.70 -5.48
C HIS A 249 10.40 -9.84 -4.64
N ILE A 250 10.82 -9.56 -3.40
CA ILE A 250 11.32 -10.58 -2.47
C ILE A 250 10.24 -11.63 -2.23
N ARG A 251 8.97 -11.24 -2.06
CA ARG A 251 7.85 -12.18 -1.90
C ARG A 251 7.61 -13.01 -3.17
N ALA A 252 7.65 -12.37 -4.34
CA ALA A 252 7.42 -13.02 -5.62
C ALA A 252 8.51 -14.05 -5.97
N GLN A 253 9.77 -13.73 -5.62
CA GLN A 253 10.93 -14.60 -5.82
C GLN A 253 11.14 -15.60 -4.66
N GLY A 254 10.63 -15.29 -3.46
CA GLY A 254 10.78 -16.08 -2.23
C GLY A 254 10.01 -17.39 -2.18
N LYS A 255 9.53 -17.91 -3.32
CA LYS A 255 9.27 -19.35 -3.48
C LYS A 255 10.61 -20.06 -3.62
N PHE A 256 11.42 -20.05 -2.56
CA PHE A 256 12.58 -20.92 -2.47
C PHE A 256 12.08 -22.37 -2.49
N SER A 257 12.69 -23.20 -3.33
CA SER A 257 12.32 -24.59 -3.54
C SER A 257 12.29 -25.39 -2.24
N ALA A 258 11.22 -26.17 -2.05
CA ALA A 258 11.04 -27.29 -1.12
C ALA A 258 11.38 -27.09 0.39
N GLY A 259 10.35 -27.11 1.23
CA GLY A 259 10.49 -27.40 2.67
C GLY A 259 9.62 -26.51 3.57
N ASP A 260 8.93 -27.14 4.52
CA ASP A 260 8.01 -26.56 5.52
C ASP A 260 8.62 -25.46 6.43
N GLU A 261 9.93 -25.17 6.29
CA GLU A 261 10.65 -24.09 6.99
C GLU A 261 10.48 -22.69 6.36
N SER A 262 9.86 -22.62 5.17
CA SER A 262 9.71 -21.39 4.39
C SER A 262 8.74 -20.38 5.03
N ILE A 263 7.79 -20.82 5.86
CA ILE A 263 6.91 -19.94 6.64
C ILE A 263 7.69 -19.25 7.77
N ALA A 264 8.66 -19.94 8.38
CA ALA A 264 9.53 -19.38 9.42
C ALA A 264 10.63 -18.44 8.87
N SER A 265 11.00 -18.59 7.59
CA SER A 265 11.92 -17.67 6.91
C SER A 265 11.21 -16.43 6.37
N LEU A 266 9.94 -16.53 5.99
CA LEU A 266 9.07 -15.37 5.73
C LEU A 266 8.89 -14.53 7.00
N SER A 267 8.75 -15.16 8.18
CA SER A 267 8.66 -14.43 9.45
C SER A 267 9.98 -13.77 9.88
N LYS A 268 11.15 -14.27 9.43
CA LYS A 268 12.45 -13.57 9.55
C LYS A 268 12.62 -12.44 8.54
N LEU A 269 12.04 -12.54 7.34
CA LEU A 269 11.97 -11.46 6.34
C LEU A 269 11.01 -10.35 6.76
N THR A 270 10.03 -10.69 7.58
CA THR A 270 9.17 -9.71 8.21
C THR A 270 9.86 -9.12 9.44
N LEU A 271 10.72 -8.13 9.20
CA LEU A 271 11.21 -7.16 10.18
C LEU A 271 10.06 -6.29 10.73
N HIS A 272 8.95 -6.92 11.10
CA HIS A 272 7.72 -6.27 11.53
C HIS A 272 7.95 -5.48 12.81
N GLY A 273 8.71 -6.00 13.77
CA GLY A 273 8.99 -5.29 15.03
C GLY A 273 9.65 -3.93 14.78
N ASN A 274 10.87 -3.93 14.23
CA ASN A 274 11.64 -2.70 14.04
C ASN A 274 10.95 -1.68 13.11
N TYR A 275 10.26 -2.14 12.05
CA TYR A 275 9.55 -1.24 11.14
C TYR A 275 8.27 -0.69 11.79
N LEU A 276 7.54 -1.51 12.53
CA LEU A 276 6.37 -1.08 13.28
C LEU A 276 6.77 -0.12 14.39
N ASP A 277 7.90 -0.30 15.05
CA ASP A 277 8.44 0.63 16.06
C ASP A 277 8.73 2.00 15.44
N HIS A 278 9.33 2.03 14.25
CA HIS A 278 9.56 3.28 13.52
C HIS A 278 8.27 3.97 13.05
N LEU A 279 7.23 3.21 12.67
CA LEU A 279 5.95 3.77 12.22
C LEU A 279 5.04 4.16 13.39
N SER A 280 5.06 3.42 14.51
CA SER A 280 4.27 3.69 15.71
C SER A 280 4.81 4.84 16.55
N ALA A 281 6.09 5.16 16.43
CA ALA A 281 6.69 6.35 17.03
C ALA A 281 6.19 7.67 16.40
N LEU A 282 5.46 7.61 15.28
CA LEU A 282 4.89 8.80 14.63
C LEU A 282 3.59 9.20 15.35
N SER A 283 3.61 10.38 15.97
CA SER A 283 2.41 11.01 16.53
C SER A 283 1.65 11.80 15.47
N SER A 284 0.32 11.73 15.50
CA SER A 284 -0.56 12.64 14.74
C SER A 284 -0.59 14.02 15.42
N PRO A 285 -0.50 15.15 14.69
CA PRO A 285 -0.35 15.27 13.24
C PRO A 285 1.04 14.85 12.72
N ILE A 286 1.07 14.06 11.66
CA ILE A 286 2.32 13.54 11.10
C ILE A 286 3.19 14.68 10.57
N THR A 287 4.42 14.78 11.06
CA THR A 287 5.40 15.72 10.52
C THR A 287 6.09 15.13 9.28
N PRO A 288 6.33 15.93 8.22
CA PRO A 288 6.99 15.44 7.01
C PRO A 288 8.39 14.90 7.28
N VAL A 289 9.11 15.53 8.22
CA VAL A 289 10.46 15.12 8.65
C VAL A 289 10.40 13.78 9.39
N GLY A 290 9.43 13.60 10.30
CA GLY A 290 9.24 12.34 11.02
C GLY A 290 8.96 11.17 10.08
N LEU A 291 8.02 11.35 9.15
CA LEU A 291 7.67 10.33 8.16
C LEU A 291 8.85 9.97 7.26
N SER A 292 9.54 10.98 6.70
CA SER A 292 10.71 10.76 5.84
C SER A 292 11.85 10.07 6.58
N GLY A 293 12.09 10.43 7.85
CA GLY A 293 13.09 9.79 8.70
C GLY A 293 12.78 8.32 8.97
N ALA A 294 11.54 8.01 9.34
CA ALA A 294 11.09 6.63 9.57
C ALA A 294 11.23 5.77 8.31
N ILE A 295 10.77 6.26 7.16
CA ILE A 295 10.86 5.53 5.88
C ILE A 295 12.31 5.35 5.45
N SER A 296 13.18 6.34 5.66
CA SER A 296 14.60 6.23 5.32
C SER A 296 15.28 5.15 6.14
N LYS A 297 14.98 5.04 7.44
CA LYS A 297 15.47 3.96 8.30
C LYS A 297 14.99 2.60 7.81
N ILE A 298 13.69 2.47 7.53
CA ILE A 298 13.11 1.24 6.97
C ILE A 298 13.79 0.86 5.65
N ARG A 299 14.04 1.83 4.76
CA ARG A 299 14.72 1.61 3.49
C ARG A 299 16.15 1.09 3.66
N VAL A 300 16.92 1.70 4.57
CA VAL A 300 18.30 1.26 4.84
C VAL A 300 18.30 -0.16 5.40
N CYS A 301 17.48 -0.43 6.42
CA CYS A 301 17.34 -1.76 7.00
C CYS A 301 16.92 -2.78 5.94
N LEU A 302 15.91 -2.48 5.13
CA LEU A 302 15.46 -3.37 4.07
C LEU A 302 16.56 -3.63 3.06
N SER A 303 17.31 -2.61 2.63
CA SER A 303 18.39 -2.78 1.66
C SER A 303 19.51 -3.66 2.19
N GLN A 304 19.90 -3.50 3.46
CA GLN A 304 20.92 -4.32 4.12
C GLN A 304 20.46 -5.78 4.25
N THR A 305 19.22 -5.99 4.71
CA THR A 305 18.66 -7.33 4.85
C THR A 305 18.45 -8.00 3.50
N ALA A 306 17.87 -7.30 2.53
CA ALA A 306 17.66 -7.82 1.19
C ALA A 306 18.99 -8.21 0.53
N LEU A 307 20.04 -7.39 0.67
CA LEU A 307 21.37 -7.72 0.16
C LEU A 307 21.95 -8.95 0.86
N SER A 308 21.86 -9.03 2.19
CA SER A 308 22.37 -10.20 2.94
C SER A 308 21.66 -11.52 2.60
N GLN A 309 20.38 -11.45 2.19
CA GLN A 309 19.53 -12.62 1.93
C GLN A 309 19.53 -13.03 0.45
N LEU A 310 19.42 -12.08 -0.48
CA LEU A 310 19.43 -12.35 -1.93
C LEU A 310 20.84 -12.62 -2.45
N LEU A 311 21.84 -12.02 -1.83
CA LEU A 311 23.25 -12.13 -2.21
C LEU A 311 24.07 -12.48 -0.97
N PRO A 312 23.99 -13.73 -0.46
CA PRO A 312 24.89 -14.19 0.58
C PRO A 312 26.33 -14.04 0.08
N LEU A 313 27.15 -13.27 0.80
CA LEU A 313 28.57 -13.08 0.51
C LEU A 313 29.32 -14.38 0.13
N PRO A 314 29.14 -15.53 0.83
CA PRO A 314 29.84 -16.76 0.44
C PRO A 314 29.49 -17.21 -0.98
N LYS A 315 28.21 -17.18 -1.37
CA LYS A 315 27.77 -17.56 -2.73
C LYS A 315 28.27 -16.59 -3.80
N ILE A 316 28.41 -15.31 -3.47
CA ILE A 316 28.97 -14.33 -4.42
C ILE A 316 30.43 -14.64 -4.70
N VAL A 317 31.22 -14.86 -3.65
CA VAL A 317 32.64 -15.20 -3.78
C VAL A 317 32.78 -16.49 -4.58
N GLU A 318 32.00 -17.51 -4.25
CA GLU A 318 31.95 -18.79 -4.96
C GLU A 318 31.61 -18.64 -6.45
N ILE A 319 30.53 -17.93 -6.81
CA ILE A 319 30.17 -17.70 -8.22
C ILE A 319 31.20 -16.84 -8.95
N LEU A 320 31.79 -15.84 -8.29
CA LEU A 320 32.86 -15.02 -8.88
C LEU A 320 34.15 -15.82 -9.10
N SER A 321 34.50 -16.72 -8.17
CA SER A 321 35.60 -17.67 -8.35
C SER A 321 35.34 -18.60 -9.52
N LEU A 322 34.12 -19.15 -9.66
CA LEU A 322 33.74 -19.95 -10.82
C LEU A 322 33.84 -19.18 -12.14
N LEU A 323 33.41 -17.92 -12.15
CA LEU A 323 33.51 -17.07 -13.34
C LEU A 323 34.97 -16.76 -13.67
N HIS A 324 35.82 -16.53 -12.67
CA HIS A 324 37.25 -16.35 -12.86
C HIS A 324 37.92 -17.63 -13.41
N ASP A 325 37.64 -18.77 -12.80
CA ASP A 325 38.35 -20.02 -13.08
C ASP A 325 37.98 -20.62 -14.43
N PHE A 326 36.70 -20.58 -14.80
CA PHE A 326 36.21 -21.24 -16.02
C PHE A 326 35.93 -20.28 -17.17
N LEU A 327 35.38 -19.08 -16.91
CA LEU A 327 35.05 -18.13 -17.99
C LEU A 327 36.24 -17.24 -18.36
N LEU A 328 37.03 -16.82 -17.36
CA LEU A 328 38.27 -16.05 -17.57
C LEU A 328 39.51 -16.96 -17.69
N LEU A 329 39.31 -18.28 -17.73
CA LEU A 329 40.35 -19.29 -17.96
C LEU A 329 41.44 -19.31 -16.87
N GLY A 330 41.10 -18.96 -15.63
CA GLY A 330 42.01 -19.10 -14.49
C GLY A 330 42.53 -20.53 -14.32
N ARG A 331 41.68 -21.54 -14.58
CA ARG A 331 42.07 -22.94 -14.66
C ARG A 331 42.41 -23.32 -16.11
N GLY A 332 43.68 -23.12 -16.47
CA GLY A 332 44.20 -23.42 -17.81
C GLY A 332 44.03 -24.89 -18.24
N GLU A 333 44.00 -25.82 -17.28
CA GLU A 333 43.75 -27.25 -17.51
C GLU A 333 42.38 -27.50 -18.16
N PHE A 334 41.34 -26.79 -17.71
CA PHE A 334 39.99 -26.90 -18.28
C PHE A 334 39.95 -26.37 -19.72
N ALA A 335 40.57 -25.21 -19.95
CA ALA A 335 40.64 -24.60 -21.26
C ALA A 335 41.38 -25.52 -22.26
N MET A 336 42.52 -26.08 -21.83
CA MET A 336 43.31 -26.98 -22.66
C MET A 336 42.60 -28.30 -22.92
N GLY A 337 42.00 -28.93 -21.90
CA GLY A 337 41.17 -30.13 -22.08
C GLY A 337 40.03 -29.89 -23.06
N LEU A 338 39.34 -28.74 -22.96
CA LEU A 338 38.25 -28.40 -23.88
C LEU A 338 38.74 -28.25 -25.32
N VAL A 339 39.90 -27.59 -25.51
CA VAL A 339 40.51 -27.43 -26.83
C VAL A 339 41.00 -28.76 -27.39
N THR A 340 41.66 -29.61 -26.59
CA THR A 340 42.18 -30.91 -27.06
C THR A 340 41.07 -31.89 -27.43
N PHE A 341 39.99 -31.97 -26.64
CA PHE A 341 38.84 -32.81 -27.00
C PHE A 341 38.04 -32.24 -28.18
N ALA A 342 37.91 -30.91 -28.28
CA ALA A 342 37.34 -30.27 -29.45
C ALA A 342 38.17 -30.54 -30.72
N ASP A 343 39.50 -30.48 -30.62
CA ASP A 343 40.44 -30.77 -31.71
C ASP A 343 40.46 -32.25 -32.09
N ASN A 344 40.36 -33.16 -31.12
CA ASN A 344 40.25 -34.59 -31.40
C ASN A 344 38.94 -34.93 -32.11
N LEU A 345 37.84 -34.28 -31.73
CA LEU A 345 36.56 -34.41 -32.42
C LEU A 345 36.65 -33.82 -33.84
N SER A 346 37.25 -32.64 -34.01
CA SER A 346 37.40 -31.98 -35.30
C SER A 346 38.30 -32.79 -36.24
N ARG A 347 39.43 -33.32 -35.74
CA ARG A 347 40.34 -34.20 -36.49
C ARG A 347 39.70 -35.56 -36.79
N GLY A 348 38.92 -36.11 -35.86
CA GLY A 348 38.12 -37.32 -36.07
C GLY A 348 37.08 -37.15 -37.18
N ARG A 349 36.47 -35.96 -37.28
CA ARG A 349 35.59 -35.59 -38.41
C ARG A 349 36.36 -35.42 -39.72
N HIS A 350 37.49 -34.70 -39.73
CA HIS A 350 38.32 -34.54 -40.93
C HIS A 350 38.85 -35.88 -41.46
N ARG A 351 39.18 -36.83 -40.57
CA ARG A 351 39.61 -38.19 -40.95
C ARG A 351 38.46 -39.08 -41.43
N ARG A 352 37.21 -38.77 -41.08
CA ARG A 352 36.01 -39.44 -41.64
C ARG A 352 35.48 -38.77 -42.91
N ALA A 353 35.86 -37.52 -43.16
CA ALA A 353 35.42 -36.73 -44.31
C ALA A 353 36.27 -36.92 -45.58
N ASP A 354 37.42 -37.60 -45.50
CA ASP A 354 38.25 -37.88 -46.68
C ASP A 354 39.04 -39.20 -46.51
N PRO A 355 39.15 -40.12 -47.51
CA PRO A 355 38.63 -40.07 -48.87
C PRO A 355 37.96 -41.40 -49.35
N LEU A 356 36.67 -41.40 -49.67
CA LEU A 356 36.09 -42.34 -50.67
C LEU A 356 34.82 -41.74 -51.28
N GLY A 357 34.95 -41.02 -52.39
CA GLY A 357 33.82 -40.72 -53.27
C GLY A 357 33.77 -39.30 -53.80
N LEU A 358 34.59 -39.01 -54.80
CA LEU A 358 34.37 -37.90 -55.72
C LEU A 358 33.06 -38.15 -56.50
N GLY A 359 31.93 -37.69 -55.95
CA GLY A 359 30.63 -38.00 -56.53
C GLY A 359 29.48 -37.23 -55.88
N LYS A 360 29.34 -35.95 -56.28
CA LYS A 360 28.05 -35.26 -56.44
C LYS A 360 27.10 -35.31 -55.23
N ASP A 361 27.40 -34.56 -54.17
CA ASP A 361 26.42 -34.00 -53.21
C ASP A 361 27.12 -33.03 -52.23
N SER A 362 27.36 -31.80 -52.65
CA SER A 362 28.05 -30.78 -51.84
C SER A 362 27.22 -30.21 -50.69
N THR A 363 25.91 -30.49 -50.63
CA THR A 363 25.01 -30.02 -49.58
C THR A 363 25.11 -30.84 -48.30
N ASN A 364 25.36 -32.15 -48.41
CA ASN A 364 25.43 -33.08 -47.27
C ASN A 364 26.77 -32.99 -46.52
N LEU A 365 27.82 -32.47 -47.16
CA LEU A 365 29.14 -32.24 -46.56
C LEU A 365 29.13 -31.13 -45.51
N LEU A 366 28.36 -30.05 -45.75
CA LEU A 366 28.23 -28.95 -44.78
C LEU A 366 27.35 -29.35 -43.60
N GLU A 367 26.35 -30.21 -43.82
CA GLU A 367 25.49 -30.74 -42.76
C GLU A 367 26.26 -31.67 -41.81
N ASN A 368 27.20 -32.47 -42.35
CA ASN A 368 28.18 -33.25 -41.57
C ASN A 368 29.22 -32.39 -40.84
N LEU A 369 29.30 -31.08 -41.15
CA LEU A 369 30.16 -30.11 -40.47
C LEU A 369 29.42 -29.37 -39.34
N THR A 370 28.09 -29.44 -39.28
CA THR A 370 27.32 -28.77 -38.23
C THR A 370 27.53 -29.47 -36.89
N VAL A 371 28.04 -28.74 -35.91
CA VAL A 371 28.25 -29.24 -34.56
C VAL A 371 26.89 -29.57 -33.95
N LYS A 372 26.67 -30.82 -33.54
CA LYS A 372 25.45 -31.24 -32.85
C LYS A 372 25.55 -30.91 -31.37
N GLU A 373 24.45 -30.49 -30.75
CA GLU A 373 24.40 -30.14 -29.32
C GLU A 373 24.81 -31.32 -28.43
N GLY A 374 24.41 -32.55 -28.79
CA GLY A 374 24.82 -33.77 -28.08
C GLY A 374 26.32 -34.05 -28.11
N GLU A 375 27.05 -33.58 -29.13
CA GLU A 375 28.50 -33.72 -29.21
C GLU A 375 29.20 -32.69 -28.32
N VAL A 376 28.65 -31.49 -28.20
CA VAL A 376 29.18 -30.43 -27.32
C VAL A 376 29.01 -30.81 -25.85
N THR A 377 27.85 -31.36 -25.48
CA THR A 377 27.65 -31.88 -24.13
C THR A 377 28.55 -33.09 -23.83
N ALA A 378 28.84 -33.92 -24.82
CA ALA A 378 29.75 -35.06 -24.67
C ALA A 378 31.20 -34.60 -24.47
N VAL A 379 31.67 -33.64 -25.27
CA VAL A 379 33.00 -33.02 -25.11
C VAL A 379 33.14 -32.38 -23.72
N LEU A 380 32.12 -31.63 -23.29
CA LEU A 380 32.08 -31.06 -21.94
C LEU A 380 32.14 -32.14 -20.85
N SER A 381 31.39 -33.24 -20.98
CA SER A 381 31.43 -34.33 -20.01
C SER A 381 32.79 -35.05 -19.97
N GLN A 382 33.47 -35.14 -21.12
CA GLN A 382 34.78 -35.76 -21.23
C GLN A 382 35.87 -34.87 -20.63
N THR A 383 35.79 -33.55 -20.82
CA THR A 383 36.67 -32.58 -20.13
C THR A 383 36.53 -32.64 -18.62
N TRP A 384 35.29 -32.74 -18.11
CA TRP A 384 35.08 -32.89 -16.68
C TRP A 384 35.74 -34.17 -16.16
N SER A 385 35.55 -35.29 -16.86
CA SER A 385 36.17 -36.57 -16.47
C SER A 385 37.70 -36.55 -16.48
N GLU A 386 38.33 -35.83 -17.40
CA GLU A 386 39.79 -35.69 -17.44
C GLU A 386 40.29 -34.81 -16.28
N LEU A 387 39.57 -33.73 -15.95
CA LEU A 387 39.90 -32.86 -14.81
C LEU A 387 39.81 -33.58 -13.46
N TYR A 388 38.78 -34.42 -13.26
CA TYR A 388 38.70 -35.27 -12.07
C TYR A 388 39.83 -36.32 -12.00
N SER A 389 40.38 -36.74 -13.14
CA SER A 389 41.48 -37.71 -13.18
C SER A 389 42.87 -37.10 -12.95
N LEU A 390 43.00 -35.79 -13.22
CA LEU A 390 44.21 -35.00 -12.97
C LEU A 390 44.31 -34.52 -11.52
N GLN A 391 43.21 -34.66 -10.75
CA GLN A 391 43.16 -34.32 -9.34
C GLN A 391 43.91 -35.41 -8.54
N ASN A 392 45.02 -35.02 -7.91
CA ASN A 392 45.83 -35.94 -7.09
C ASN A 392 45.04 -36.41 -5.86
N GLU A 393 45.26 -37.66 -5.43
CA GLU A 393 44.62 -38.28 -4.24
C GLU A 393 44.85 -37.53 -2.90
N GLU A 394 45.69 -36.49 -2.87
CA GLU A 394 46.05 -35.72 -1.68
C GLU A 394 45.38 -34.32 -1.60
N ASP A 395 44.69 -33.86 -2.64
CA ASP A 395 43.97 -32.57 -2.58
C ASP A 395 42.55 -32.74 -2.00
N PRO A 396 42.07 -31.80 -1.16
CA PRO A 396 40.70 -31.84 -0.67
C PRO A 396 39.75 -31.81 -1.86
N VAL A 397 38.63 -32.54 -1.73
CA VAL A 397 37.53 -32.54 -2.70
C VAL A 397 37.24 -31.11 -3.10
N ASP A 398 37.43 -30.81 -4.38
CA ASP A 398 37.28 -29.45 -4.89
C ASP A 398 35.80 -29.19 -5.12
N ASP A 399 35.15 -28.75 -4.04
CA ASP A 399 33.73 -28.39 -4.01
C ASP A 399 33.39 -27.38 -5.14
N GLU A 400 34.37 -26.58 -5.61
CA GLU A 400 34.19 -25.66 -6.74
C GLU A 400 34.05 -26.40 -8.08
N LEU A 401 34.76 -27.52 -8.32
CA LEU A 401 34.62 -28.33 -9.54
C LEU A 401 33.24 -28.99 -9.62
N ASP A 402 32.74 -29.50 -8.49
CA ASP A 402 31.43 -30.13 -8.40
C ASP A 402 30.31 -29.11 -8.69
N LEU A 403 30.42 -27.92 -8.12
CA LEU A 403 29.48 -26.83 -8.38
C LEU A 403 29.58 -26.31 -9.82
N ALA A 404 30.80 -26.21 -10.36
CA ALA A 404 31.03 -25.79 -11.75
C ALA A 404 30.36 -26.74 -12.74
N ARG A 405 30.44 -28.05 -12.50
CA ARG A 405 29.80 -29.07 -13.31
C ARG A 405 28.27 -28.97 -13.29
N GLU A 406 27.68 -28.62 -12.14
CA GLU A 406 26.23 -28.46 -12.01
C GLU A 406 25.73 -27.19 -12.74
N ILE A 407 26.50 -26.11 -12.74
CA ILE A 407 26.09 -24.80 -13.26
C ILE A 407 26.47 -24.59 -14.73
N LEU A 408 27.64 -25.08 -15.17
CA LEU A 408 28.18 -24.80 -16.50
C LEU A 408 27.59 -25.75 -17.54
N HIS A 409 26.89 -25.18 -18.50
CA HIS A 409 26.37 -25.88 -19.67
C HIS A 409 26.77 -25.17 -20.95
N LEU A 410 27.29 -25.94 -21.90
CA LEU A 410 27.54 -25.46 -23.25
C LEU A 410 26.31 -25.78 -24.12
N SER A 411 25.63 -24.75 -24.61
CA SER A 411 24.55 -24.89 -25.58
C SER A 411 24.92 -24.19 -26.88
N ILE A 412 24.63 -24.85 -28.00
CA ILE A 412 24.81 -24.27 -29.32
C ILE A 412 23.58 -23.42 -29.61
N LYS A 413 23.77 -22.11 -29.79
CA LYS A 413 22.68 -21.23 -30.19
C LYS A 413 22.24 -21.54 -31.62
N GLY A 414 21.32 -22.49 -31.77
CA GLY A 414 20.64 -22.78 -33.03
C GLY A 414 19.82 -21.58 -33.50
N LYS A 415 19.80 -21.34 -34.82
CA LYS A 415 18.82 -20.42 -35.42
C LYS A 415 17.42 -20.88 -35.00
N SER A 416 16.70 -19.99 -34.32
CA SER A 416 15.28 -20.04 -33.93
C SER A 416 14.91 -20.93 -32.74
N GLY A 417 14.33 -20.29 -31.72
CA GLY A 417 13.21 -20.89 -30.99
C GLY A 417 13.38 -21.00 -29.47
N THR A 418 13.05 -19.92 -28.79
CA THR A 418 12.54 -19.89 -27.42
C THR A 418 11.62 -21.09 -27.14
N LYS A 419 12.07 -22.11 -26.41
CA LYS A 419 11.21 -23.09 -25.72
C LYS A 419 12.00 -23.88 -24.66
N ARG A 420 11.82 -23.44 -23.41
CA ARG A 420 11.77 -24.21 -22.15
C ARG A 420 12.30 -25.65 -22.19
N ALA A 421 13.37 -25.90 -21.45
CA ALA A 421 13.61 -27.17 -20.77
C ALA A 421 13.14 -27.05 -19.31
N PHE A 422 11.87 -27.35 -19.07
CA PHE A 422 11.36 -27.81 -17.77
C PHE A 422 10.79 -29.19 -18.05
N ALA A 423 11.60 -30.23 -17.84
CA ALA A 423 11.15 -31.62 -17.77
C ALA A 423 12.27 -32.47 -17.19
N LYS A 424 12.25 -32.68 -15.87
CA LYS A 424 12.52 -33.98 -15.23
C LYS A 424 12.41 -33.84 -13.70
N GLU A 425 11.22 -34.11 -13.19
CA GLU A 425 11.04 -34.77 -11.89
C GLU A 425 9.72 -35.53 -11.94
N ALA A 426 9.83 -36.80 -12.36
CA ALA A 426 8.80 -37.83 -12.24
C ALA A 426 9.48 -39.18 -12.48
N ALA A 427 10.09 -39.70 -11.41
CA ALA A 427 10.20 -41.13 -11.09
C ALA A 427 10.40 -41.22 -9.58
#